data_AF-A0A4Q3IUJ9-F1
#
_entry.id   AF-A0A4Q3IUJ9-F1
#
_cell.length_a   1.000
_cell.length_b   1.000
_cell.length_c   1.000
_cell.angle_alpha   90.00
_cell.angle_beta   90.00
_cell.angle_gamma   90.00
#
_symmetry.space_group_name_H-M   'P 1'
#
loop_
_entity.id
_entity.type
_entity.pdbx_description
1 polymer ?
#
loop_
_entity_poly.entity_id
_entity_poly.type
_entity_poly.pdbx_seq_one_letter_code
_entity_poly.pdbx_strand_id
1 'polypeptide(L)'
;MSDQPETPLLDRIESPADLRAMKESDLRQVADELRTDLIDAVSRTGGHLGAGLGVVELTVALHYVFNTPDDRIIWDVGHQAYPHKILTGRRQGMRTIRQEGSLSGFAKRTESEYDPFGAGHSSTSISAGEIARDG
;
A
#
# COMPACT_ATOMS: atom_id res chain seq x y z
N MET A 1 -27.23 5.68 -0.16
CA MET A 1 -26.28 5.39 -1.25
C MET A 1 -24.91 5.58 -0.66
N SER A 2 -24.07 4.54 -0.69
CA SER A 2 -22.73 4.59 -0.12
C SER A 2 -21.89 5.60 -0.90
N ASP A 3 -21.35 6.58 -0.18
CA ASP A 3 -20.53 7.68 -0.69
C ASP A 3 -19.11 7.22 -1.05
N GLN A 4 -18.96 6.00 -1.58
CA GLN A 4 -17.67 5.37 -1.87
C GLN A 4 -17.45 5.34 -3.39
N PRO A 5 -16.21 5.56 -3.86
CA PRO A 5 -15.88 5.47 -5.27
C PRO A 5 -16.14 4.05 -5.79
N GLU A 6 -16.63 3.96 -7.03
CA GLU A 6 -16.78 2.69 -7.72
C GLU A 6 -15.40 2.18 -8.16
N THR A 7 -15.01 1.00 -7.69
CA THR A 7 -13.69 0.41 -7.94
C THR A 7 -13.78 -1.09 -8.22
N PRO A 8 -14.44 -1.51 -9.31
CA PRO A 8 -14.81 -2.91 -9.55
C PRO A 8 -13.62 -3.88 -9.68
N LEU A 9 -12.43 -3.41 -10.07
CA LEU A 9 -11.23 -4.25 -10.09
C LEU A 9 -10.54 -4.27 -8.73
N LEU A 10 -10.37 -3.12 -8.09
CA LEU A 10 -9.76 -3.03 -6.77
C LEU A 10 -10.58 -3.77 -5.70
N ASP A 11 -11.90 -3.85 -5.87
CA ASP A 11 -12.81 -4.62 -5.00
C ASP A 11 -12.51 -6.13 -5.02
N ARG A 12 -11.79 -6.61 -6.05
CA ARG A 12 -11.39 -8.00 -6.21
C ARG A 12 -9.99 -8.29 -5.66
N ILE A 13 -9.31 -7.30 -5.10
CA ILE A 13 -7.94 -7.41 -4.57
C ILE A 13 -8.00 -7.38 -3.05
N GLU A 14 -7.91 -8.56 -2.42
CA GLU A 14 -7.72 -8.67 -0.97
C GLU A 14 -6.24 -8.87 -0.62
N SER A 15 -5.46 -9.38 -1.56
CA SER A 15 -4.02 -9.65 -1.42
C SER A 15 -3.25 -9.39 -2.72
N PRO A 16 -1.91 -9.30 -2.67
CA PRO A 16 -1.09 -9.20 -3.88
C PRO A 16 -1.25 -10.40 -4.83
N ALA A 17 -1.65 -11.57 -4.33
CA ALA A 17 -1.91 -12.74 -5.17
C ALA A 17 -3.08 -12.51 -6.13
N ASP A 18 -4.13 -11.82 -5.68
CA ASP A 18 -5.29 -11.47 -6.51
C ASP A 18 -4.89 -10.51 -7.63
N LEU A 19 -4.05 -9.53 -7.31
CA LEU A 19 -3.50 -8.60 -8.29
C LEU A 19 -2.67 -9.34 -9.36
N ARG A 20 -1.81 -10.28 -8.95
CA ARG A 20 -1.01 -11.10 -9.89
C ARG A 20 -1.86 -12.01 -10.78
N ALA A 21 -3.05 -12.41 -10.33
CA ALA A 21 -3.97 -13.21 -11.12
C ALA A 21 -4.73 -12.40 -12.19
N MET A 22 -4.66 -11.06 -12.16
CA MET A 22 -5.29 -10.20 -13.16
C MET A 22 -4.51 -10.15 -14.47
N LYS A 23 -5.22 -9.79 -15.55
CA LYS A 23 -4.58 -9.53 -16.84
C LYS A 23 -3.75 -8.27 -16.73
N GLU A 24 -2.59 -8.26 -17.38
CA GLU A 24 -1.74 -7.08 -17.46
C GLU A 24 -2.47 -5.85 -18.03
N SER A 25 -3.42 -6.06 -18.96
CA SER A 25 -4.28 -5.02 -19.52
C SER A 25 -5.11 -4.28 -18.48
N ASP A 26 -5.40 -4.91 -17.34
CA ASP A 26 -6.28 -4.41 -16.30
C ASP A 26 -5.52 -3.53 -15.29
N LEU A 27 -4.17 -3.61 -15.27
CA LEU A 27 -3.33 -2.92 -14.27
C LEU A 27 -3.45 -1.40 -14.32
N ARG A 28 -3.67 -0.83 -15.51
CA ARG A 28 -3.91 0.61 -15.64
C ARG A 28 -5.19 1.03 -14.92
N GLN A 29 -6.26 0.24 -15.08
CA GLN A 29 -7.52 0.50 -14.39
C GLN A 29 -7.38 0.27 -12.89
N VAL A 30 -6.65 -0.77 -12.46
CA VAL A 30 -6.33 -0.96 -11.03
C VAL A 30 -5.62 0.25 -10.45
N ALA A 31 -4.66 0.84 -11.16
CA ALA A 31 -3.97 2.05 -10.71
C ALA A 31 -4.92 3.26 -10.63
N ASP A 32 -5.82 3.44 -11.60
CA ASP A 32 -6.82 4.51 -11.59
C ASP A 32 -7.81 4.37 -10.42
N GLU A 33 -8.28 3.15 -10.16
CA GLU A 33 -9.17 2.84 -9.04
C GLU A 33 -8.46 3.00 -7.69
N LEU A 34 -7.22 2.52 -7.57
CA LEU A 34 -6.38 2.67 -6.37
C LEU A 34 -6.12 4.13 -6.04
N ARG A 35 -5.85 4.96 -7.05
CA ARG A 35 -5.73 6.41 -6.91
C ARG A 35 -7.02 7.03 -6.38
N THR A 36 -8.16 6.62 -6.92
CA THR A 36 -9.46 7.14 -6.53
C THR A 36 -9.79 6.78 -5.08
N ASP A 37 -9.59 5.52 -4.70
CA ASP A 37 -9.78 5.03 -3.32
C ASP A 37 -8.85 5.74 -2.32
N LEU A 38 -7.59 5.96 -2.72
CA LEU A 38 -6.62 6.71 -1.91
C LEU A 38 -7.06 8.16 -1.67
N ILE A 39 -7.54 8.85 -2.71
CA ILE A 39 -8.05 10.22 -2.57
C ILE A 39 -9.26 10.25 -1.63
N ASP A 40 -10.22 9.33 -1.79
CA ASP A 40 -11.38 9.24 -0.92
C ASP A 40 -10.96 9.01 0.54
N ALA A 41 -10.14 8.00 0.81
CA ALA A 41 -9.73 7.63 2.16
C ALA A 41 -8.96 8.76 2.88
N VAL A 42 -8.04 9.42 2.18
CA VAL A 42 -7.20 10.48 2.75
C VAL A 42 -7.95 11.81 2.85
N SER A 43 -8.93 12.08 1.97
CA SER A 43 -9.77 13.28 2.08
C SER A 43 -10.55 13.34 3.40
N ARG A 44 -10.89 12.18 3.96
CA ARG A 44 -11.64 12.04 5.22
C ARG A 44 -10.75 12.07 6.46
N THR A 45 -9.51 11.59 6.35
CA THR A 45 -8.59 11.38 7.49
C THR A 45 -7.47 12.41 7.57
N GLY A 46 -7.16 13.10 6.47
CA GLY A 46 -5.94 13.90 6.33
C GLY A 46 -4.67 13.05 6.26
N GLY A 47 -3.54 13.64 5.85
CA GLY A 47 -2.25 12.93 5.77
C GLY A 47 -1.48 13.16 4.46
N HIS A 48 -0.53 12.27 4.18
CA HIS A 48 0.45 12.42 3.10
C HIS A 48 -0.09 12.04 1.71
N LEU A 49 -1.16 12.71 1.26
CA LEU A 49 -1.81 12.44 -0.03
C LEU A 49 -0.84 12.53 -1.21
N GLY A 50 -0.06 13.61 -1.30
CA GLY A 50 0.84 13.86 -2.44
C GLY A 50 1.92 12.79 -2.61
N ALA A 51 2.46 12.28 -1.50
CA ALA A 51 3.50 11.24 -1.54
C ALA A 51 2.93 9.88 -1.97
N GLY A 52 1.74 9.51 -1.49
CA GLY A 52 1.07 8.27 -1.90
C GLY A 52 0.64 8.29 -3.37
N LEU A 53 0.14 9.43 -3.87
CA LEU A 53 -0.29 9.57 -5.27
C LEU A 53 0.85 9.40 -6.28
N GLY A 54 2.07 9.80 -5.91
CA GLY A 54 3.25 9.71 -6.78
C GLY A 54 3.80 8.29 -6.97
N VAL A 55 3.33 7.32 -6.18
CA VAL A 55 3.84 5.93 -6.23
C VAL A 55 2.76 4.89 -6.52
N VAL A 56 1.57 5.30 -6.96
CA VAL A 56 0.45 4.39 -7.24
C VAL A 56 0.84 3.34 -8.28
N GLU A 57 1.30 3.77 -9.47
CA GLU A 57 1.69 2.87 -10.56
C GLU A 57 2.88 1.99 -10.16
N LEU A 58 3.87 2.58 -9.48
CA LEU A 58 5.03 1.85 -8.98
C LEU A 58 4.59 0.74 -8.02
N THR A 59 3.68 1.04 -7.11
CA THR A 59 3.18 0.07 -6.13
C THR A 59 2.45 -1.09 -6.80
N VAL A 60 1.59 -0.79 -7.78
CA VAL A 60 0.88 -1.81 -8.57
C VAL A 60 1.90 -2.69 -9.30
N ALA A 61 2.87 -2.10 -10.00
CA ALA A 61 3.89 -2.84 -10.73
C ALA A 61 4.74 -3.73 -9.80
N LEU A 62 5.16 -3.21 -8.64
CA LEU A 62 5.95 -3.99 -7.68
C LEU A 62 5.18 -5.20 -7.15
N HIS A 63 3.94 -5.04 -6.72
CA HIS A 63 3.14 -6.18 -6.20
C HIS A 63 2.66 -7.14 -7.29
N TYR A 64 2.61 -6.68 -8.55
CA TYR A 64 2.33 -7.54 -9.69
C TYR A 64 3.55 -8.41 -10.06
N VAL A 65 4.76 -7.86 -10.00
CA VAL A 65 5.98 -8.57 -10.42
C VAL A 65 6.58 -9.42 -9.30
N PHE A 66 6.62 -8.90 -8.07
CA PHE A 66 7.24 -9.58 -6.93
C PHE A 66 6.25 -10.44 -6.16
N ASN A 67 6.72 -11.60 -5.68
CA ASN A 67 5.93 -12.51 -4.86
C ASN A 67 5.98 -12.13 -3.38
N THR A 68 5.44 -10.96 -3.04
CA THR A 68 5.32 -10.56 -1.63
C THR A 68 4.33 -11.46 -0.88
N PRO A 69 4.58 -11.85 0.38
CA PRO A 69 5.65 -11.34 1.26
C PRO A 69 6.99 -12.09 1.18
N ASP A 70 7.11 -13.16 0.38
CA ASP A 70 8.38 -13.90 0.22
C ASP A 70 9.47 -12.96 -0.31
N ASP A 71 9.14 -12.19 -1.35
CA ASP A 71 9.93 -11.03 -1.78
C ASP A 71 9.65 -9.83 -0.86
N ARG A 72 10.72 -9.19 -0.38
CA ARG A 72 10.62 -8.07 0.56
C ARG A 72 10.62 -6.74 -0.18
N ILE A 73 9.53 -5.97 -0.07
CA ILE A 73 9.45 -4.58 -0.51
C ILE A 73 9.65 -3.66 0.71
N ILE A 74 10.60 -2.73 0.62
CA ILE A 74 10.89 -1.77 1.69
C ILE A 74 10.59 -0.35 1.18
N TRP A 75 9.74 0.37 1.91
CA TRP A 75 9.42 1.77 1.66
C TRP A 75 10.23 2.66 2.61
N ASP A 76 11.17 3.47 2.11
CA ASP A 76 11.91 4.45 2.95
C ASP A 76 10.98 5.54 3.46
N VAL A 77 11.13 6.01 4.70
CA VAL A 77 10.21 6.92 5.43
C VAL A 77 8.79 6.38 5.64
N GLY A 78 8.20 5.60 4.72
CA GLY A 78 6.94 4.87 4.89
C GLY A 78 5.64 5.68 4.70
N HIS A 79 5.70 7.01 4.60
CA HIS A 79 4.51 7.86 4.44
C HIS A 79 3.88 7.80 3.03
N GLN A 80 4.63 7.30 2.06
CA GLN A 80 4.16 7.02 0.71
C GLN A 80 3.54 5.62 0.55
N ALA A 81 3.58 4.77 1.59
CA ALA A 81 3.16 3.37 1.51
C ALA A 81 1.64 3.17 1.57
N TYR A 82 0.83 4.21 1.37
CA TYR A 82 -0.64 4.07 1.44
C TYR A 82 -1.21 3.18 0.33
N PRO A 83 -0.79 3.30 -0.96
CA PRO A 83 -1.17 2.34 -1.99
C PRO A 83 -0.77 0.91 -1.62
N HIS A 84 0.40 0.74 -0.98
CA HIS A 84 0.90 -0.56 -0.56
C HIS A 84 -0.01 -1.19 0.51
N LYS A 85 -0.42 -0.42 1.53
CA LYS A 85 -1.37 -0.89 2.55
C LYS A 85 -2.70 -1.33 1.91
N ILE A 86 -3.22 -0.57 0.94
CA ILE A 86 -4.47 -0.92 0.24
C ILE A 86 -4.35 -2.27 -0.47
N LEU A 87 -3.30 -2.50 -1.26
CA LEU A 87 -3.09 -3.74 -2.02
C LEU A 87 -2.67 -4.96 -1.17
N THR A 88 -2.45 -4.77 0.13
CA THR A 88 -2.00 -5.79 1.07
C THR A 88 -3.02 -6.02 2.20
N GLY A 89 -4.30 -6.02 1.83
CA GLY A 89 -5.42 -6.41 2.71
C GLY A 89 -5.87 -5.36 3.71
N ARG A 90 -5.33 -4.13 3.68
CA ARG A 90 -5.62 -3.10 4.69
C ARG A 90 -6.52 -1.98 4.17
N ARG A 91 -7.12 -2.14 2.99
CA ARG A 91 -8.00 -1.15 2.34
C ARG A 91 -9.08 -0.59 3.28
N GLN A 92 -9.83 -1.44 3.97
CA GLN A 92 -10.90 -1.00 4.87
C GLN A 92 -10.40 -0.12 6.04
N GLY A 93 -9.21 -0.41 6.56
CA GLY A 93 -8.61 0.35 7.65
C GLY A 93 -8.08 1.73 7.25
N MET A 94 -7.95 2.01 5.94
CA MET A 94 -7.42 3.30 5.46
C MET A 94 -8.30 4.49 5.85
N ARG A 95 -9.61 4.27 6.01
CA ARG A 95 -10.57 5.33 6.39
C ARG A 95 -10.47 5.78 7.85
N THR A 96 -9.68 5.09 8.66
CA THR A 96 -9.41 5.47 10.05
C THR A 96 -7.92 5.70 10.30
N ILE A 97 -7.07 5.71 9.26
CA ILE A 97 -5.61 5.81 9.41
C ILE A 97 -5.19 6.99 10.30
N ARG A 98 -4.13 6.80 11.10
CA ARG A 98 -3.58 7.78 12.07
C ARG A 98 -4.48 8.12 13.27
N GLN A 99 -5.62 7.47 13.41
CA GLN A 99 -6.42 7.51 14.64
C GLN A 99 -5.83 6.56 15.69
N GLU A 100 -6.12 6.81 16.97
CA GLU A 100 -5.66 5.94 18.04
C GLU A 100 -6.25 4.53 17.86
N GLY A 101 -5.39 3.50 17.90
CA GLY A 101 -5.80 2.11 17.71
C GLY A 101 -6.05 1.68 16.26
N SER A 102 -5.80 2.54 15.26
CA SER A 102 -5.96 2.21 13.84
C SER A 102 -4.62 1.99 13.12
N LEU A 103 -4.65 1.93 11.78
CA LEU A 103 -3.46 1.78 10.95
C LEU A 103 -2.48 2.94 11.18
N SER A 104 -1.20 2.57 11.25
CA SER A 104 -0.08 3.50 11.25
C SER A 104 -0.05 4.29 9.94
N GLY A 105 0.33 5.57 10.00
CA GLY A 105 0.67 6.38 8.82
C GLY A 105 1.96 5.95 8.11
N PHE A 106 2.60 4.89 8.59
CA PHE A 106 3.87 4.36 8.11
C PHE A 106 3.82 2.83 8.02
N ALA A 107 4.71 2.24 7.23
CA ALA A 107 4.94 0.79 7.27
C ALA A 107 5.38 0.35 8.67
N LYS A 108 4.72 -0.67 9.23
CA LYS A 108 4.91 -1.14 10.60
C LYS A 108 4.86 -2.67 10.64
N ARG A 109 5.98 -3.30 11.01
CA ARG A 109 6.14 -4.77 11.09
C ARG A 109 5.05 -5.48 11.87
N THR A 110 4.59 -4.90 12.98
CA THR A 110 3.54 -5.52 13.81
C THR A 110 2.13 -5.37 13.22
N GLU A 111 1.97 -4.61 12.13
CA GLU A 111 0.69 -4.36 11.47
C GLU A 111 0.46 -5.32 10.29
N SER A 112 1.52 -5.76 9.62
CA SER A 112 1.40 -6.60 8.43
C SER A 112 2.70 -7.35 8.12
N GLU A 113 2.58 -8.57 7.59
CA GLU A 113 3.69 -9.35 7.03
C GLU A 113 4.32 -8.67 5.79
N TYR A 114 3.57 -7.80 5.11
CA TYR A 114 4.02 -7.06 3.95
C TYR A 114 4.88 -5.83 4.30
N ASP A 115 5.03 -5.51 5.59
CA ASP A 115 5.82 -4.40 6.11
C ASP A 115 7.12 -4.94 6.76
N PRO A 116 8.12 -5.43 6.00
CA PRO A 116 9.30 -6.12 6.56
C PRO A 116 10.16 -5.21 7.44
N PHE A 117 10.06 -3.89 7.28
CA PHE A 117 10.80 -2.91 8.08
C PHE A 117 9.89 -1.75 8.53
N GLY A 118 10.10 -1.28 9.75
CA GLY A 118 9.42 -0.10 10.27
C GLY A 118 10.13 1.17 9.81
N ALA A 119 9.50 1.95 8.94
CA ALA A 119 10.08 3.18 8.41
C ALA A 119 9.39 4.39 9.02
N GLY A 120 10.08 5.12 9.90
CA GLY A 120 9.63 6.41 10.44
C GLY A 120 10.66 7.53 10.29
N HIS A 121 11.92 7.19 10.04
CA HIS A 121 13.02 8.10 9.74
C HIS A 121 13.55 7.83 8.33
N SER A 122 13.92 8.89 7.61
CA SER A 122 14.48 8.80 6.26
C SER A 122 15.87 8.17 6.24
N SER A 123 16.26 7.63 5.07
CA SER A 123 17.58 7.08 4.78
C SER A 123 17.87 5.75 5.47
N THR A 124 16.83 5.02 5.91
CA THR A 124 16.98 3.74 6.60
C THR A 124 16.79 2.53 5.66
N SER A 125 16.26 2.73 4.45
CA SER A 125 15.86 1.64 3.56
C SER A 125 17.00 0.77 3.05
N ILE A 126 18.14 1.37 2.67
CA ILE A 126 19.28 0.64 2.11
C ILE A 126 19.89 -0.29 3.16
N SER A 127 20.13 0.21 4.37
CA SER A 127 20.63 -0.60 5.49
C SER A 127 19.59 -1.64 5.95
N ALA A 128 18.29 -1.32 5.89
CA ALA A 128 17.22 -2.27 6.18
C ALA A 128 17.16 -3.42 5.16
N GLY A 129 17.48 -3.16 3.88
CA GLY A 129 17.57 -4.18 2.84
C GLY A 129 18.65 -5.23 3.11
N GLU A 130 19.79 -4.83 3.67
CA GLU A 130 20.83 -5.76 4.14
C GLU A 130 20.34 -6.60 5.33
N ILE A 131 19.76 -5.95 6.36
CA ILE A 131 19.25 -6.65 7.55
C ILE A 131 18.11 -7.62 7.21
N ALA A 132 17.29 -7.28 6.23
CA ALA A 132 16.19 -8.13 5.77
C ALA A 132 16.67 -9.34 4.93
N ARG A 133 17.96 -9.51 4.65
CA ARG A 133 18.48 -10.73 4.00
C ARG A 133 18.92 -11.80 4.99
N ASP A 134 19.28 -11.40 6.21
CA ASP A 134 19.96 -12.27 7.19
C ASP A 134 19.04 -12.80 8.31
N GLY A 135 17.72 -12.56 8.22
CA GLY A 135 16.75 -12.95 9.24
C GLY A 135 15.52 -13.64 8.69
#